data_AF-A0A7C3MVP4-F1
#
_entry.id   AF-A0A7C3MVP4-F1
#
_cell.length_a   1.000
_cell.length_b   1.000
_cell.length_c   1.000
_cell.angle_alpha   90.00
_cell.angle_beta   90.00
_cell.angle_gamma   90.00
#
_symmetry.space_group_name_H-M   'P 1'
#
loop_
_entity.id
_entity.type
_entity.pdbx_description
1 polymer ?
#
loop_
_entity_poly.entity_id
_entity_poly.type
_entity_poly.pdbx_seq_one_letter_code
_entity_poly.pdbx_strand_id
1 'polypeptide(L)'
;MLPSPIPLAAVGSLPRPSRAVAARIAQPLPLDGSLTSPHWLAGSPLDVNYDPIALKRQPIATTARLLYDDSFLYVGFDCEDDDPWATLADRDAQLWTEETVEVFLVPLRRGQGVGPNPVQYLELGVNPLNAQYDILLTGYPGPTWRSPDSDIGWDVAGLRSAVRVWPGRWTAEIAIPFAGLTTWDVPMPPRPGDVWRMQLGRADRPHRGDTQWLCWAPMRTTFHQPWLFGELSFAG
;
A
#
# COMPACT_ATOMS: atom_id res chain seq x y z
N MET A 1 -2.34 -18.38 21.37
CA MET A 1 -3.20 -17.51 22.21
C MET A 1 -2.79 -16.09 21.87
N LEU A 2 -3.58 -15.38 21.05
CA LEU A 2 -3.26 -14.00 20.67
C LEU A 2 -3.57 -13.07 21.86
N PRO A 3 -2.77 -12.03 22.11
CA PRO A 3 -3.02 -11.11 23.21
C PRO A 3 -4.35 -10.38 23.00
N SER A 4 -5.08 -10.14 24.09
CA SER A 4 -6.33 -9.38 24.09
C SER A 4 -6.17 -8.01 23.41
N PRO A 5 -7.21 -7.49 22.74
CA PRO A 5 -7.18 -6.15 22.17
C PRO A 5 -6.88 -5.15 23.29
N ILE A 6 -5.83 -4.35 23.09
CA ILE A 6 -5.49 -3.26 24.02
C ILE A 6 -6.65 -2.27 24.00
N PRO A 7 -7.28 -1.96 25.14
CA PRO A 7 -8.34 -0.96 25.18
C PRO A 7 -7.78 0.39 24.70
N LEU A 8 -8.56 1.07 23.84
CA LEU A 8 -8.24 2.35 23.18
C LEU A 8 -7.73 3.44 24.16
N ALA A 9 -8.06 3.32 25.45
CA ALA A 9 -7.65 4.22 26.52
C ALA A 9 -6.16 4.15 26.91
N ALA A 10 -5.40 3.14 26.45
CA ALA A 10 -3.96 3.03 26.70
C ALA A 10 -3.09 3.63 25.57
N VAL A 11 -3.70 4.14 24.51
CA VAL A 11 -2.99 4.77 23.40
C VAL A 11 -2.78 6.24 23.77
N GLY A 12 -1.56 6.63 24.14
CA GLY A 12 -1.17 8.04 24.18
C GLY A 12 -1.52 8.72 22.85
N SER A 13 -1.50 10.06 22.78
CA SER A 13 -1.82 10.80 21.54
C SER A 13 -1.21 10.12 20.31
N LEU A 14 -2.04 9.75 19.32
CA LEU A 14 -1.58 9.09 18.11
C LEU A 14 -0.39 9.86 17.53
N PRO A 15 0.66 9.16 17.05
CA PRO A 15 1.79 9.83 16.44
C PRO A 15 1.31 10.70 15.27
N ARG A 16 2.01 11.81 15.01
CA ARG A 16 1.72 12.61 13.81
C ARG A 16 1.83 11.71 12.59
N PRO A 17 0.82 11.68 11.71
CA PRO A 17 0.86 10.84 10.52
C PRO A 17 2.07 11.20 9.63
N SER A 18 2.73 10.18 9.09
CA SER A 18 3.65 10.36 7.97
C SER A 18 2.91 11.00 6.79
N ARG A 19 3.59 11.81 5.99
CA ARG A 19 2.98 12.54 4.87
C ARG A 19 3.65 12.19 3.56
N ALA A 20 2.82 11.94 2.56
CA ALA A 20 3.23 11.70 1.18
C ALA A 20 2.44 12.63 0.26
N VAL A 21 3.02 12.94 -0.89
CA VAL A 21 2.41 13.76 -1.93
C VAL A 21 2.39 12.94 -3.21
N ALA A 22 1.19 12.73 -3.77
CA ALA A 22 1.07 12.26 -5.15
C ALA A 22 1.19 13.47 -6.08
N ALA A 23 2.22 13.49 -6.92
CA ALA A 23 2.41 14.55 -7.91
C ALA A 23 1.49 14.31 -9.11
N ARG A 24 0.84 15.38 -9.60
CA ARG A 24 -0.03 15.28 -10.77
C ARG A 24 0.79 15.15 -12.05
N ILE A 25 0.37 14.26 -12.94
CA ILE A 25 0.90 14.14 -14.30
C ILE A 25 -0.19 14.42 -15.31
N ALA A 26 0.17 15.05 -16.44
CA ALA A 26 -0.79 15.49 -17.45
C ALA A 26 -1.12 14.41 -18.49
N GLN A 27 -0.28 13.39 -18.60
CA GLN A 27 -0.43 12.30 -19.56
C GLN A 27 -0.49 10.97 -18.80
N PRO A 28 -1.29 10.01 -19.29
CA PRO A 28 -1.28 8.67 -18.74
C PRO A 28 0.13 8.10 -18.72
N LEU A 29 0.46 7.38 -17.65
CA LEU A 29 1.76 6.75 -17.48
C LEU A 29 1.69 5.30 -17.99
N PRO A 30 2.35 4.96 -19.11
CA PRO A 30 2.48 3.56 -19.51
C PRO A 30 3.29 2.81 -18.45
N LEU A 31 2.81 1.63 -18.06
CA LEU A 31 3.51 0.77 -17.12
C LEU A 31 4.34 -0.25 -17.89
N ASP A 32 5.63 -0.29 -17.61
CA ASP A 32 6.58 -1.26 -18.18
C ASP A 32 7.42 -1.99 -17.12
N GLY A 33 7.14 -1.68 -15.86
CA GLY A 33 7.78 -2.21 -14.67
C GLY A 33 9.15 -1.61 -14.41
N SER A 34 9.65 -0.64 -15.17
CA SER A 34 11.06 -0.20 -15.06
C SER A 34 11.32 0.98 -14.13
N LEU A 35 10.28 1.75 -13.78
CA LEU A 35 10.39 3.03 -13.09
C LEU A 35 11.31 4.07 -13.77
N THR A 36 11.63 3.91 -15.06
CA THR A 36 12.56 4.80 -15.77
C THR A 36 11.90 6.06 -16.32
N SER A 37 10.56 6.14 -16.29
CA SER A 37 9.83 7.33 -16.72
C SER A 37 10.29 8.59 -15.96
N PRO A 38 10.52 9.73 -16.64
CA PRO A 38 10.85 10.99 -15.97
C PRO A 38 9.83 11.41 -14.92
N HIS A 39 8.57 11.00 -15.05
CA HIS A 39 7.54 11.25 -14.06
C HIS A 39 7.86 10.59 -12.71
N TRP A 40 8.35 9.36 -12.71
CA TRP A 40 8.79 8.70 -11.49
C TRP A 40 9.99 9.41 -10.89
N LEU A 41 10.98 9.78 -11.70
CA LEU A 41 12.18 10.45 -11.21
C LEU A 41 11.89 11.83 -10.57
N ALA A 42 10.82 12.51 -11.01
CA ALA A 42 10.36 13.75 -10.41
C ALA A 42 9.57 13.57 -9.10
N GLY A 43 9.07 12.38 -8.82
CA GLY A 43 8.34 12.05 -7.61
C GLY A 43 9.25 11.91 -6.39
N SER A 44 8.81 12.44 -5.24
CA SER A 44 9.51 12.28 -3.97
C SER A 44 9.50 10.82 -3.51
N PRO A 45 10.67 10.20 -3.24
CA PRO A 45 10.72 8.84 -2.73
C PRO A 45 10.23 8.76 -1.28
N LEU A 46 9.59 7.64 -0.96
CA LEU A 46 9.12 7.27 0.36
C LEU A 46 9.84 6.00 0.80
N ASP A 47 10.48 6.03 1.97
CA ASP A 47 11.16 4.84 2.51
C ASP A 47 10.15 3.83 3.08
N VAL A 48 10.08 2.65 2.47
CA VAL A 48 9.24 1.51 2.87
C VAL A 48 10.09 0.46 3.59
N ASN A 49 10.77 0.87 4.65
CA ASN A 49 11.71 0.03 5.38
C ASN A 49 11.49 0.03 6.90
N TYR A 50 10.35 0.53 7.39
CA TYR A 50 10.05 0.49 8.82
C TYR A 50 9.48 -0.87 9.22
N ASP A 51 10.08 -1.54 10.19
CA ASP A 51 9.61 -2.80 10.75
C ASP A 51 8.71 -2.52 11.97
N PRO A 52 7.40 -2.87 11.94
CA PRO A 52 6.44 -2.57 13.00
C PRO A 52 6.55 -3.51 14.21
N ILE A 53 7.37 -4.57 14.12
CA ILE A 53 7.66 -5.50 15.22
C ILE A 53 8.95 -5.09 15.92
N ALA A 54 10.02 -4.87 15.15
CA ALA A 54 11.30 -4.38 15.67
C ALA A 54 11.28 -2.89 16.04
N LEU A 55 10.24 -2.16 15.59
CA LEU A 55 10.00 -0.74 15.83
C LEU A 55 11.12 0.18 15.33
N LYS A 56 11.81 -0.20 14.26
CA LYS A 56 12.94 0.53 13.68
C LYS A 56 12.97 0.39 12.15
N ARG A 57 13.67 1.29 11.48
CA ARG A 57 13.98 1.13 10.05
C ARG A 57 15.04 0.06 9.85
N GLN A 58 14.84 -0.79 8.85
CA GLN A 58 15.76 -1.82 8.41
C GLN A 58 16.67 -1.28 7.29
N PRO A 59 17.89 -1.84 7.13
CA PRO A 59 18.86 -1.33 6.16
C PRO A 59 18.51 -1.65 4.70
N ILE A 60 17.53 -2.51 4.43
CA ILE A 60 17.08 -2.83 3.08
C ILE A 60 16.43 -1.61 2.42
N ALA A 61 16.89 -1.30 1.21
CA ALA A 61 16.40 -0.16 0.46
C ALA A 61 15.15 -0.54 -0.33
N THR A 62 13.98 -0.26 0.25
CA THR A 62 12.71 -0.24 -0.49
C THR A 62 12.20 1.18 -0.53
N THR A 63 11.96 1.71 -1.72
CA THR A 63 11.34 3.02 -1.88
C THR A 63 10.07 2.93 -2.70
N ALA A 64 9.14 3.84 -2.43
CA ALA A 64 7.95 4.01 -3.24
C ALA A 64 7.82 5.45 -3.73
N ARG A 65 7.14 5.64 -4.86
CA ARG A 65 6.78 6.95 -5.41
C ARG A 65 5.33 6.97 -5.80
N LEU A 66 4.72 8.14 -5.68
CA LEU A 66 3.29 8.34 -5.90
C LEU A 66 3.06 9.42 -6.95
N LEU A 67 2.25 9.10 -7.94
CA LEU A 67 1.80 10.01 -8.98
C LEU A 67 0.29 9.85 -9.16
N TYR A 68 -0.36 10.80 -9.81
CA TYR A 68 -1.74 10.62 -10.22
C TYR A 68 -2.09 11.45 -11.44
N ASP A 69 -3.10 11.04 -12.19
CA ASP A 69 -3.72 11.83 -13.26
C ASP A 69 -5.24 11.90 -13.04
N ASP A 70 -6.01 12.18 -14.09
CA ASP A 70 -7.47 12.27 -13.99
C ASP A 70 -8.17 10.88 -13.92
N SER A 71 -7.42 9.79 -14.13
CA SER A 71 -7.93 8.41 -14.25
C SER A 71 -7.37 7.44 -13.22
N PHE A 72 -6.11 7.61 -12.80
CA PHE A 72 -5.40 6.66 -11.94
C PHE A 72 -4.63 7.34 -10.81
N LEU A 73 -4.55 6.65 -9.67
CA LEU A 73 -3.47 6.77 -8.71
C LEU A 73 -2.37 5.77 -9.11
N TYR A 74 -1.15 6.24 -9.25
CA TYR A 74 0.01 5.42 -9.57
C TYR A 74 0.91 5.24 -8.35
N VAL A 75 1.34 3.99 -8.10
CA VAL A 75 2.30 3.63 -7.07
C VAL A 75 3.45 2.86 -7.72
N GLY A 76 4.67 3.34 -7.56
CA GLY A 76 5.88 2.72 -8.08
C GLY A 76 6.81 2.28 -6.96
N PHE A 77 7.07 0.98 -6.83
CA PHE A 77 7.96 0.39 -5.84
C PHE A 77 9.30 0.02 -6.47
N ASP A 78 10.38 0.39 -5.78
CA ASP A 78 11.76 0.02 -6.08
C ASP A 78 12.33 -0.77 -4.90
N CYS A 79 12.54 -2.06 -5.10
CA CYS A 79 12.86 -3.03 -4.08
C CYS A 79 14.28 -3.55 -4.32
N GLU A 80 15.24 -3.14 -3.49
CA GLU A 80 16.53 -3.84 -3.38
C GLU A 80 16.28 -5.23 -2.82
N ASP A 81 16.74 -6.25 -3.53
CA ASP A 81 16.53 -7.65 -3.17
C ASP A 81 17.62 -8.52 -3.80
N ASP A 82 18.43 -9.18 -2.99
CA ASP A 82 19.49 -10.06 -3.49
C ASP A 82 18.96 -11.40 -4.04
N ASP A 83 17.70 -11.74 -3.73
CA ASP A 83 17.11 -13.04 -4.03
C ASP A 83 15.61 -12.92 -4.38
N PRO A 84 15.20 -12.05 -5.35
CA PRO A 84 13.80 -11.82 -5.65
C PRO A 84 13.13 -13.08 -6.20
N TRP A 85 12.05 -13.54 -5.57
CA TRP A 85 11.35 -14.76 -5.98
C TRP A 85 9.83 -14.70 -5.78
N ALA A 86 9.13 -15.48 -6.60
CA ALA A 86 7.73 -15.82 -6.41
C ALA A 86 7.41 -17.11 -7.16
N THR A 87 6.46 -17.89 -6.64
CA THR A 87 5.91 -19.08 -7.29
C THR A 87 4.41 -18.94 -7.55
N LEU A 88 3.73 -18.06 -6.82
CA LEU A 88 2.31 -17.77 -7.00
C LEU A 88 2.12 -16.84 -8.21
N ALA A 89 1.51 -17.35 -9.28
CA ALA A 89 1.29 -16.60 -10.53
C ALA A 89 -0.18 -16.19 -10.75
N ASP A 90 -1.10 -16.80 -9.99
CA ASP A 90 -2.53 -16.60 -10.17
C ASP A 90 -3.02 -15.37 -9.41
N ARG A 91 -4.03 -14.70 -9.98
CA ARG A 91 -4.75 -13.62 -9.30
C ARG A 91 -5.41 -14.16 -8.02
N ASP A 92 -5.39 -13.35 -6.95
CA ASP A 92 -5.97 -13.64 -5.63
C ASP A 92 -5.35 -14.84 -4.90
N ALA A 93 -4.19 -15.31 -5.36
CA ALA A 93 -3.34 -16.19 -4.58
C ALA A 93 -2.83 -15.46 -3.32
N GLN A 94 -2.41 -16.21 -2.30
CA GLN A 94 -1.97 -15.66 -1.02
C GLN A 94 -0.56 -15.05 -1.10
N LEU A 95 -0.38 -13.99 -1.90
CA LEU A 95 0.95 -13.47 -2.26
C LEU A 95 1.77 -13.03 -1.04
N TRP A 96 1.12 -12.63 0.07
CA TRP A 96 1.77 -12.28 1.34
C TRP A 96 2.55 -13.44 2.00
N THR A 97 2.40 -14.68 1.51
CA THR A 97 3.23 -15.82 1.96
C THR A 97 4.60 -15.89 1.27
N GLU A 98 4.81 -15.10 0.22
CA GLU A 98 6.04 -14.96 -0.56
C GLU A 98 6.49 -13.49 -0.56
N GLU A 99 7.22 -13.04 -1.58
CA GLU A 99 7.50 -11.62 -1.79
C GLU A 99 6.30 -10.89 -2.36
N THR A 100 5.97 -9.75 -1.75
CA THR A 100 4.94 -8.87 -2.27
C THR A 100 5.19 -7.44 -1.82
N VAL A 101 4.84 -6.48 -2.67
CA VAL A 101 4.57 -5.11 -2.23
C VAL A 101 3.08 -4.94 -2.04
N GLU A 102 2.70 -4.08 -1.10
CA GLU A 102 1.31 -3.90 -0.70
C GLU A 102 0.95 -2.41 -0.66
N VAL A 103 -0.25 -2.07 -1.11
CA VAL A 103 -0.87 -0.75 -1.03
C VAL A 103 -2.14 -0.88 -0.22
N PHE A 104 -2.22 -0.13 0.88
CA PHE A 104 -3.43 0.00 1.66
C PHE A 104 -3.97 1.41 1.51
N LEU A 105 -5.27 1.56 1.23
CA LEU A 105 -5.85 2.85 0.86
C LEU A 105 -7.21 3.08 1.51
N VAL A 106 -7.39 4.27 2.08
CA VAL A 106 -8.69 4.81 2.50
C VAL A 106 -8.95 6.08 1.71
N PRO A 107 -9.73 6.01 0.61
CA PRO A 107 -10.29 7.19 -0.02
C PRO A 107 -11.17 7.97 0.97
N LEU A 108 -11.00 9.28 1.01
CA LEU A 108 -11.69 10.17 1.93
C LEU A 108 -12.26 11.39 1.22
N ARG A 109 -13.41 11.85 1.70
CA ARG A 109 -13.90 13.20 1.40
C ARG A 109 -13.06 14.22 2.13
N ARG A 110 -12.85 15.40 1.53
CA ARG A 110 -12.13 16.51 2.18
C ARG A 110 -12.69 16.82 3.58
N GLY A 111 -11.81 16.86 4.57
CA GLY A 111 -12.15 17.12 5.98
C GLY A 111 -12.66 15.88 6.75
N GLN A 112 -12.82 14.73 6.09
CA GLN A 112 -13.12 13.47 6.76
C GLN A 112 -11.87 12.93 7.44
N GLY A 113 -12.00 12.51 8.70
CA GLY A 113 -10.98 11.75 9.40
C GLY A 113 -11.22 10.24 9.28
N VAL A 114 -10.23 9.44 9.66
CA VAL A 114 -10.42 8.01 9.89
C VAL A 114 -10.53 7.79 11.39
N GLY A 115 -11.76 7.56 11.85
CA GLY A 115 -12.01 7.12 13.22
C GLY A 115 -11.62 5.65 13.40
N PRO A 116 -11.55 5.15 14.64
CA PRO A 116 -11.13 3.78 14.87
C PRO A 116 -12.08 2.75 14.27
N ASN A 117 -13.40 3.02 14.13
CA ASN A 117 -14.37 2.03 13.59
C ASN A 117 -15.73 2.63 13.16
N PRO A 118 -16.46 1.95 12.24
CA PRO A 118 -15.94 0.98 11.27
C PRO A 118 -15.17 1.72 10.16
N VAL A 119 -14.12 1.09 9.64
CA VAL A 119 -13.35 1.64 8.52
C VAL A 119 -13.41 0.66 7.36
N GLN A 120 -13.59 1.20 6.16
CA GLN A 120 -13.46 0.48 4.91
C GLN A 120 -12.16 0.90 4.23
N TYR A 121 -11.36 -0.06 3.80
CA TYR A 121 -10.09 0.20 3.14
C TYR A 121 -9.74 -0.88 2.12
N LEU A 122 -9.01 -0.48 1.09
CA LEU A 122 -8.40 -1.38 0.11
C LEU A 122 -7.13 -1.96 0.73
N GLU A 123 -6.89 -3.24 0.50
CA GLU A 123 -5.57 -3.84 0.47
C GLU A 123 -5.34 -4.40 -0.93
N LEU A 124 -4.18 -4.12 -1.51
CA LEU A 124 -3.80 -4.53 -2.85
C LEU A 124 -2.34 -4.97 -2.81
N GLY A 125 -2.01 -6.11 -3.39
CA GLY A 125 -0.62 -6.56 -3.48
C GLY A 125 -0.21 -7.03 -4.87
N VAL A 126 1.09 -6.90 -5.15
CA VAL A 126 1.73 -7.33 -6.39
C VAL A 126 3.06 -8.01 -6.06
N ASN A 127 3.33 -9.16 -6.68
CA ASN A 127 4.57 -9.91 -6.47
C ASN A 127 5.54 -9.83 -7.67
N PRO A 128 6.75 -10.40 -7.56
CA PRO A 128 7.74 -10.42 -8.66
C PRO A 128 7.27 -11.07 -9.99
N LEU A 129 6.23 -11.90 -9.97
CA LEU A 129 5.61 -12.50 -11.17
C LEU A 129 4.49 -11.64 -11.76
N ASN A 130 4.24 -10.45 -11.21
CA ASN A 130 3.13 -9.56 -11.56
C ASN A 130 1.73 -10.16 -11.28
N ALA A 131 1.66 -11.20 -10.43
CA ALA A 131 0.40 -11.64 -9.87
C ALA A 131 -0.15 -10.54 -8.94
N GLN A 132 -1.47 -10.40 -8.91
CA GLN A 132 -2.16 -9.35 -8.18
C GLN A 132 -3.20 -9.98 -7.25
N TYR A 133 -3.43 -9.37 -6.10
CA TYR A 133 -4.62 -9.60 -5.30
C TYR A 133 -5.16 -8.27 -4.81
N ASP A 134 -6.47 -8.17 -4.63
CA ASP A 134 -7.06 -7.03 -3.95
C ASP A 134 -8.25 -7.45 -3.09
N ILE A 135 -8.40 -6.76 -1.95
CA ILE A 135 -9.35 -7.12 -0.91
C ILE A 135 -10.01 -5.84 -0.43
N LEU A 136 -11.34 -5.85 -0.39
CA LEU A 136 -12.12 -4.82 0.26
C LEU A 136 -12.29 -5.19 1.73
N LEU A 137 -11.51 -4.56 2.61
CA LEU A 137 -11.62 -4.78 4.05
C LEU A 137 -12.65 -3.83 4.65
N THR A 138 -13.62 -4.40 5.38
CA THR A 138 -14.67 -3.63 6.06
C THR A 138 -14.85 -4.14 7.48
N GLY A 139 -15.07 -3.23 8.43
CA GLY A 139 -15.52 -3.55 9.78
C GLY A 139 -14.46 -3.32 10.86
N TYR A 140 -14.58 -4.07 11.96
CA TYR A 140 -13.67 -3.99 13.10
C TYR A 140 -12.52 -4.98 12.89
N PRO A 141 -11.24 -4.57 12.96
CA PRO A 141 -10.14 -5.52 13.02
C PRO A 141 -10.25 -6.29 14.34
N GLY A 142 -10.86 -7.48 14.28
CA GLY A 142 -10.98 -8.40 15.40
C GLY A 142 -9.65 -9.09 15.72
N PRO A 143 -9.64 -10.23 16.43
CA PRO A 143 -8.41 -11.01 16.66
C PRO A 143 -7.81 -11.58 15.36
N THR A 144 -8.53 -11.54 14.25
CA THR A 144 -8.07 -11.86 12.90
C THR A 144 -7.89 -10.57 12.10
N TRP A 145 -6.93 -10.57 11.15
CA TRP A 145 -6.73 -9.46 10.21
C TRP A 145 -8.00 -9.15 9.39
N ARG A 146 -8.86 -10.16 9.20
CA ARG A 146 -10.11 -10.09 8.44
C ARG A 146 -11.33 -10.02 9.35
N SER A 147 -12.29 -9.18 8.95
CA SER A 147 -13.67 -9.16 9.48
C SER A 147 -14.59 -10.01 8.59
N PRO A 148 -15.67 -10.62 9.11
CA PRO A 148 -16.67 -11.31 8.28
C PRO A 148 -17.23 -10.47 7.13
N ASP A 149 -17.22 -9.14 7.27
CA ASP A 149 -17.71 -8.18 6.28
C ASP A 149 -16.68 -7.82 5.19
N SER A 150 -15.46 -8.36 5.27
CA SER A 150 -14.42 -8.11 4.24
C SER A 150 -14.69 -8.97 3.00
N ASP A 151 -14.50 -8.43 1.80
CA ASP A 151 -14.71 -9.14 0.54
C ASP A 151 -13.37 -9.44 -0.13
N ILE A 152 -13.02 -10.73 -0.24
CA ILE A 152 -11.80 -11.21 -0.91
C ILE A 152 -12.05 -11.45 -2.40
N GLY A 153 -13.31 -11.60 -2.82
CA GLY A 153 -13.65 -11.79 -4.24
C GLY A 153 -13.98 -10.47 -4.95
N TRP A 154 -13.83 -9.34 -4.25
CA TRP A 154 -14.01 -8.02 -4.83
C TRP A 154 -12.76 -7.61 -5.59
N ASP A 155 -12.95 -7.13 -6.82
CA ASP A 155 -11.88 -6.68 -7.70
C ASP A 155 -11.94 -5.16 -7.96
N VAL A 156 -10.78 -4.49 -7.91
CA VAL A 156 -10.60 -3.14 -8.46
C VAL A 156 -10.71 -3.22 -9.99
N ALA A 157 -11.89 -2.95 -10.52
CA ALA A 157 -12.14 -3.00 -11.95
C ALA A 157 -11.18 -2.07 -12.73
N GLY A 158 -10.39 -2.66 -13.63
CA GLY A 158 -9.45 -1.94 -14.49
C GLY A 158 -8.07 -1.69 -13.87
N LEU A 159 -7.75 -2.32 -12.74
CA LEU A 159 -6.41 -2.35 -12.16
C LEU A 159 -5.36 -2.76 -13.21
N ARG A 160 -4.20 -2.13 -13.16
CA ARG A 160 -3.06 -2.47 -14.03
C ARG A 160 -1.80 -2.51 -13.19
N SER A 161 -0.93 -3.45 -13.51
CA SER A 161 0.42 -3.48 -12.96
C SER A 161 1.44 -4.00 -13.97
N ALA A 162 2.69 -3.59 -13.78
CA ALA A 162 3.84 -4.13 -14.49
C ALA A 162 5.01 -4.30 -13.53
N VAL A 163 5.76 -5.37 -13.70
CA VAL A 163 6.89 -5.73 -12.85
C VAL A 163 8.12 -5.99 -13.69
N ARG A 164 9.30 -5.67 -13.15
CA ARG A 164 10.57 -6.06 -13.73
C ARG A 164 11.51 -6.55 -12.63
N VAL A 165 12.21 -7.63 -12.93
CA VAL A 165 13.15 -8.29 -12.01
C VAL A 165 14.54 -8.29 -12.64
N TRP A 166 15.54 -7.97 -11.83
CA TRP A 166 16.96 -8.04 -12.15
C TRP A 166 17.73 -8.69 -11.00
N PRO A 167 18.99 -9.10 -11.19
CA PRO A 167 19.84 -9.45 -10.06
C PRO A 167 19.97 -8.27 -9.09
N GLY A 168 19.68 -8.48 -7.80
CA GLY A 168 19.80 -7.45 -6.76
C GLY A 168 18.61 -6.48 -6.66
N ARG A 169 17.55 -6.66 -7.47
CA ARG A 169 16.42 -5.72 -7.51
C ARG A 169 15.17 -6.27 -8.18
N TRP A 170 14.01 -5.83 -7.72
CA TRP A 170 12.82 -5.81 -8.53
C TRP A 170 12.01 -4.53 -8.34
N THR A 171 11.12 -4.26 -9.29
CA THR A 171 10.29 -3.06 -9.30
C THR A 171 8.87 -3.43 -9.68
N ALA A 172 7.92 -2.71 -9.10
CA ALA A 172 6.50 -2.85 -9.42
C ALA A 172 5.89 -1.47 -9.70
N GLU A 173 5.15 -1.36 -10.78
CA GLU A 173 4.31 -0.22 -11.10
C GLU A 173 2.86 -0.65 -11.01
N ILE A 174 2.04 0.12 -10.30
CA ILE A 174 0.63 -0.15 -10.07
C ILE A 174 -0.17 1.09 -10.46
N ALA A 175 -1.18 0.95 -11.31
CA ALA A 175 -2.15 2.00 -11.64
C ALA A 175 -3.53 1.58 -11.13
N ILE A 176 -3.98 2.25 -10.07
CA ILE A 176 -5.27 2.04 -9.42
C ILE A 176 -6.28 2.99 -10.07
N PRO A 177 -7.26 2.50 -10.86
CA PRO A 177 -8.24 3.34 -11.52
C PRO A 177 -9.21 3.94 -10.49
N PHE A 178 -9.41 5.26 -10.53
CA PHE A 178 -10.40 5.89 -9.67
C PHE A 178 -11.82 5.41 -9.96
N ALA A 179 -12.11 5.06 -11.22
CA ALA A 179 -13.39 4.48 -11.62
C ALA A 179 -13.62 3.06 -11.06
N GLY A 180 -12.58 2.36 -10.59
CA GLY A 180 -12.69 1.06 -9.93
C GLY A 180 -12.94 1.15 -8.41
N LEU A 181 -12.84 2.35 -7.82
CA LEU A 181 -13.02 2.59 -6.39
C LEU A 181 -14.46 3.01 -6.04
N THR A 182 -15.46 2.39 -6.69
CA THR A 182 -16.88 2.80 -6.59
C THR A 182 -17.52 2.54 -5.24
N THR A 183 -16.90 1.69 -4.42
CA THR A 183 -17.42 1.35 -3.08
C THR A 183 -17.35 2.55 -2.13
N TRP A 184 -16.43 3.49 -2.36
CA TRP A 184 -16.30 4.70 -1.55
C TRP A 184 -17.15 5.84 -2.12
N ASP A 185 -18.07 6.40 -1.31
CA ASP A 185 -18.86 7.60 -1.66
C ASP A 185 -18.04 8.90 -1.50
N VAL A 186 -16.96 8.99 -2.28
CA VAL A 186 -16.04 10.14 -2.30
C VAL A 186 -15.83 10.64 -3.73
N PRO A 187 -15.58 11.95 -3.93
CA PRO A 187 -15.29 12.48 -5.26
C PRO A 187 -14.04 11.84 -5.87
N MET A 188 -14.16 11.43 -7.13
CA MET A 188 -13.12 10.79 -7.93
C MET A 188 -13.03 11.49 -9.31
N PRO A 189 -11.84 11.80 -9.86
CA PRO A 189 -10.53 11.75 -9.19
C PRO A 189 -10.45 12.75 -8.01
N PRO A 190 -9.52 12.56 -7.07
CA PRO A 190 -9.26 13.50 -5.99
C PRO A 190 -8.81 14.85 -6.54
N ARG A 191 -9.22 15.92 -5.87
CA ARG A 191 -8.85 17.30 -6.23
C ARG A 191 -7.52 17.68 -5.58
N PRO A 192 -6.78 18.64 -6.15
CA PRO A 192 -5.62 19.22 -5.48
C PRO A 192 -5.95 19.67 -4.05
N GLY A 193 -5.17 19.19 -3.08
CA GLY A 193 -5.35 19.44 -1.65
C GLY A 193 -6.33 18.52 -0.93
N ASP A 194 -6.93 17.54 -1.61
CA ASP A 194 -7.58 16.42 -0.95
C ASP A 194 -6.53 15.53 -0.26
N VAL A 195 -6.95 14.88 0.82
CA VAL A 195 -6.08 14.03 1.65
C VAL A 195 -6.77 12.70 1.92
N TRP A 196 -6.14 11.62 1.51
CA TRP A 196 -6.54 10.24 1.81
C TRP A 196 -5.63 9.64 2.88
N ARG A 197 -6.01 8.47 3.41
CA ARG A 197 -5.08 7.65 4.21
C ARG A 197 -4.47 6.57 3.36
N MET A 198 -3.19 6.32 3.56
CA MET A 198 -2.47 5.28 2.84
C MET A 198 -1.39 4.62 3.70
N GLN A 199 -1.16 3.34 3.44
CA GLN A 199 0.06 2.65 3.85
C GLN A 199 0.66 1.93 2.65
N LEU A 200 1.98 1.79 2.67
CA LEU A 200 2.74 1.00 1.71
C LEU A 200 3.49 -0.08 2.48
N GLY A 201 3.48 -1.30 1.99
CA GLY A 201 4.07 -2.47 2.61
C GLY A 201 5.03 -3.21 1.68
N ARG A 202 5.94 -3.98 2.28
CA ARG A 202 6.71 -5.03 1.62
C ARG A 202 6.79 -6.23 2.56
N ALA A 203 6.41 -7.41 2.05
CA ALA A 203 6.83 -8.67 2.62
C ALA A 203 8.10 -9.10 1.88
N ASP A 204 9.23 -9.05 2.57
CA ASP A 204 10.52 -9.55 2.07
C ASP A 204 10.79 -10.92 2.71
N ARG A 205 11.03 -11.94 1.89
CA ARG A 205 11.08 -13.34 2.34
C ARG A 205 12.25 -14.08 1.71
N PRO A 206 13.50 -13.73 2.02
CA PRO A 206 14.65 -14.40 1.40
C PRO A 206 14.64 -15.90 1.70
N HIS A 207 15.15 -16.73 0.79
CA HIS A 207 15.29 -18.18 1.03
C HIS A 207 16.17 -18.49 2.25
N ARG A 208 17.02 -17.53 2.66
CA ARG A 208 17.86 -17.58 3.85
C ARG A 208 17.70 -16.29 4.65
N GLY A 209 17.30 -16.42 5.91
CA GLY A 209 17.13 -15.30 6.82
C GLY A 209 15.70 -15.25 7.38
N ASP A 210 15.41 -14.17 8.10
CA ASP A 210 14.09 -13.92 8.66
C ASP A 210 13.24 -13.11 7.67
N THR A 211 11.95 -13.43 7.59
CA THR A 211 10.97 -12.60 6.88
C THR A 211 10.92 -11.21 7.49
N GLN A 212 10.96 -10.19 6.63
CA GLN A 212 10.77 -8.80 7.04
C GLN A 212 9.41 -8.30 6.56
N TRP A 213 8.66 -7.73 7.49
CA TRP A 213 7.43 -7.00 7.20
C TRP A 213 7.73 -5.52 7.33
N LEU A 214 7.83 -4.84 6.19
CA LEU A 214 8.26 -3.46 6.13
C LEU A 214 7.10 -2.58 5.72
N CYS A 215 7.04 -1.36 6.26
CA CYS A 215 6.06 -0.37 5.87
C CYS A 215 6.64 1.03 5.77
N TRP A 216 5.88 1.94 5.16
CA TRP A 216 6.25 3.34 5.01
C TRP A 216 6.00 4.15 6.29
N ALA A 217 4.73 4.27 6.69
CA ALA A 217 4.35 5.05 7.87
C ALA A 217 4.52 4.19 9.13
N PRO A 218 5.25 4.65 10.16
CA PRO A 218 5.48 3.88 11.37
C PRO A 218 4.18 3.47 12.07
N MET A 219 4.08 2.19 12.42
CA MET A 219 2.96 1.63 13.15
C MET A 219 3.42 0.52 14.10
N ARG A 220 2.48 -0.16 14.74
CA ARG A 220 2.79 -1.25 15.67
C ARG A 220 1.99 -2.48 15.31
N THR A 221 2.56 -3.65 15.53
CA THR A 221 1.87 -4.96 15.52
C THR A 221 1.35 -5.48 14.17
N THR A 222 0.60 -4.69 13.40
CA THR A 222 -0.13 -5.18 12.21
C THR A 222 -0.49 -4.06 11.25
N PHE A 223 -0.51 -4.35 9.94
CA PHE A 223 -0.92 -3.43 8.88
C PHE A 223 -2.42 -3.10 8.87
N HIS A 224 -3.25 -3.85 9.60
CA HIS A 224 -4.71 -3.66 9.61
C HIS A 224 -5.18 -2.63 10.65
N GLN A 225 -4.49 -1.47 10.69
CA GLN A 225 -4.78 -0.34 11.58
C GLN A 225 -4.94 0.95 10.77
N PRO A 226 -6.03 1.13 10.01
CA PRO A 226 -6.16 2.25 9.06
C PRO A 226 -6.14 3.64 9.71
N TRP A 227 -6.38 3.74 11.03
CA TRP A 227 -6.21 4.99 11.79
C TRP A 227 -4.74 5.38 12.03
N LEU A 228 -3.77 4.49 11.79
CA LEU A 228 -2.33 4.76 11.82
C LEU A 228 -1.71 4.99 10.44
N PHE A 229 -2.51 4.87 9.37
CA PHE A 229 -2.03 5.13 8.02
C PHE A 229 -1.57 6.58 7.87
N GLY A 230 -0.56 6.76 7.00
CA GLY A 230 -0.07 8.09 6.64
C GLY A 230 -1.10 8.90 5.87
N GLU A 231 -0.81 10.18 5.66
CA GLU A 231 -1.60 11.10 4.85
C GLU A 231 -1.04 11.14 3.44
N LEU A 232 -1.88 10.80 2.46
CA LEU A 232 -1.61 11.00 1.05
C LEU A 232 -2.32 12.27 0.59
N SER A 233 -1.56 13.31 0.24
CA SER A 233 -2.12 14.53 -0.36
C SER A 233 -1.94 14.55 -1.88
N PHE A 234 -2.92 15.07 -2.59
CA PHE A 234 -2.88 15.22 -4.06
C PHE A 234 -2.41 16.64 -4.43
N ALA A 235 -1.31 16.77 -5.17
CA ALA A 235 -0.76 18.07 -5.58
C ALA A 235 -1.37 18.59 -6.89
N GLY A 236 -1.44 19.92 -7.05
CA GLY A 236 -1.95 20.58 -8.26
C GLY A 236 -1.00 20.58 -9.44
#